data_AF-A0A842Q4E7-F1
#
_entry.id   AF-A0A842Q4E7-F1
#
_cell.length_a   1.000
_cell.length_b   1.000
_cell.length_c   1.000
_cell.angle_alpha   90.00
_cell.angle_beta   90.00
_cell.angle_gamma   90.00
#
_symmetry.space_group_name_H-M   'P 1'
#
loop_
_entity.id
_entity.type
_entity.pdbx_description
1 polymer ?
#
loop_
_entity_poly.entity_id
_entity_poly.type
_entity_poly.pdbx_seq_one_letter_code
_entity_poly.pdbx_strand_id
1 'polypeptide(L)'
;EYDCSRSLLALYEWIEETSDRTISDNVGVEPGDMHRMVEIGGWLAYSLYEVAKLLKREDLLKEIHDLRTRIKYGVKEELIPIVALEGIGRVRARALYDAGLTDPRKILQVSNSKLSAISKIGPTVAAKLKEQLKKIEQEKSFRHKNEIDR
;
A
#
# COMPACT_ATOMS: atom_id res chain seq x y z
N GLU A 1 30.82 12.81 -0.06
CA GLU A 1 29.92 11.64 -0.07
C GLU A 1 28.63 12.01 0.64
N TYR A 2 27.48 11.69 0.08
CA TYR A 2 26.23 11.79 0.85
C TYR A 2 26.22 10.61 1.81
N ASP A 3 26.47 10.88 3.08
CA ASP A 3 26.36 9.87 4.14
C ASP A 3 24.88 9.46 4.24
N CYS A 4 24.57 8.25 3.76
CA CYS A 4 23.19 7.78 3.68
C CYS A 4 22.76 7.39 5.10
N SER A 5 21.91 8.21 5.73
CA SER A 5 21.52 7.96 7.12
C SER A 5 20.90 6.57 7.29
N ARG A 6 21.16 5.94 8.45
CA ARG A 6 20.59 4.64 8.82
C ARG A 6 19.07 4.56 8.60
N SER A 7 18.36 5.64 8.92
CA SER A 7 16.90 5.72 8.76
C SER A 7 16.48 5.73 7.29
N LEU A 8 17.27 6.36 6.41
CA LEU A 8 17.00 6.36 4.96
C LEU A 8 17.19 4.95 4.38
N LEU A 9 18.28 4.27 4.74
CA LEU A 9 18.52 2.88 4.31
C LEU A 9 17.42 1.94 4.82
N ALA A 10 17.02 2.06 6.08
CA ALA A 10 15.95 1.24 6.65
C ALA A 10 14.59 1.48 5.96
N LEU A 11 14.23 2.74 5.71
CA LEU A 11 13.02 3.08 4.96
C LEU A 11 13.07 2.57 3.51
N TYR A 12 14.23 2.63 2.87
CA TYR A 12 14.42 2.11 1.51
C TYR A 12 14.20 0.59 1.46
N GLU A 13 14.87 -0.16 2.33
CA GLU A 13 14.69 -1.62 2.45
C GLU A 13 13.24 -1.98 2.77
N TRP A 14 12.59 -1.19 3.63
CA TRP A 14 11.18 -1.37 3.99
C TRP A 14 10.23 -1.24 2.78
N ILE A 15 10.40 -0.22 1.93
CA ILE A 15 9.58 -0.04 0.73
C ILE A 15 9.95 -0.99 -0.42
N GLU A 16 11.08 -1.69 -0.30
CA GLU A 16 11.49 -2.79 -1.19
C GLU A 16 11.05 -4.17 -0.68
N GLU A 17 10.20 -4.20 0.34
CA GLU A 17 9.61 -5.42 0.93
C GLU A 17 10.60 -6.34 1.62
N THR A 18 11.76 -5.81 2.01
CA THR A 18 12.71 -6.54 2.83
C THR A 18 12.08 -6.91 4.18
N SER A 19 12.36 -8.13 4.64
CA SER A 19 11.79 -8.64 5.89
C SER A 19 12.35 -7.87 7.09
N ASP A 20 11.54 -7.70 8.15
CA ASP A 20 11.97 -7.01 9.38
C ASP A 20 13.25 -7.60 9.98
N ARG A 21 13.41 -8.93 9.88
CA ARG A 21 14.62 -9.62 10.31
C ARG A 21 15.83 -9.18 9.48
N THR A 22 15.72 -9.17 8.17
CA THR A 22 16.80 -8.76 7.27
C THR A 22 17.15 -7.28 7.45
N ILE A 23 16.15 -6.40 7.66
CA ILE A 23 16.39 -4.99 7.97
C ILE A 23 17.15 -4.84 9.30
N SER A 24 16.74 -5.60 10.32
CA SER A 24 17.43 -5.62 11.62
C SER A 24 18.87 -6.10 11.47
N ASP A 25 19.11 -7.18 10.73
CA ASP A 25 20.43 -7.78 10.55
C ASP A 25 21.38 -6.84 9.74
N ASN A 26 20.85 -6.17 8.71
CA ASN A 26 21.66 -5.33 7.81
C ASN A 26 21.91 -3.92 8.35
N VAL A 27 20.92 -3.33 9.00
CA VAL A 27 20.89 -1.89 9.35
C VAL A 27 20.86 -1.66 10.86
N GLY A 28 20.71 -2.71 11.67
CA GLY A 28 20.66 -2.61 13.13
C GLY A 28 19.43 -1.87 13.64
N VAL A 29 18.31 -1.96 12.92
CA VAL A 29 17.04 -1.30 13.24
C VAL A 29 16.06 -2.32 13.79
N GLU A 30 15.62 -2.11 15.03
CA GLU A 30 14.61 -2.97 15.66
C GLU A 30 13.20 -2.67 15.11
N PRO A 31 12.25 -3.62 15.22
CA PRO A 31 10.87 -3.41 14.75
C PRO A 31 10.20 -2.15 15.32
N GLY A 32 10.48 -1.81 16.59
CA GLY A 32 9.95 -0.59 17.22
C GLY A 32 10.52 0.70 16.62
N ASP A 33 11.80 0.70 16.25
CA ASP A 33 12.41 1.80 15.52
C ASP A 33 11.83 1.92 14.12
N MET A 34 11.65 0.79 13.42
CA MET A 34 11.06 0.75 12.08
C MET A 34 9.65 1.37 12.09
N HIS A 35 8.80 1.00 13.05
CA HIS A 35 7.47 1.59 13.19
C HIS A 35 7.52 3.12 13.35
N ARG A 36 8.43 3.63 14.18
CA ARG A 36 8.62 5.07 14.39
C ARG A 36 9.10 5.76 13.11
N MET A 37 10.04 5.15 12.38
CA MET A 37 10.55 5.68 11.12
C MET A 37 9.46 5.71 10.04
N VAL A 38 8.64 4.67 9.93
CA VAL A 38 7.50 4.61 9.00
C VAL A 38 6.48 5.70 9.32
N GLU A 39 6.16 5.90 10.59
CA GLU A 39 5.24 6.95 11.03
C GLU A 39 5.78 8.33 10.64
N ILE A 40 7.01 8.66 11.08
CA ILE A 40 7.63 9.95 10.79
C ILE A 40 7.79 10.16 9.28
N GLY A 41 8.26 9.16 8.54
CA GLY A 41 8.41 9.22 7.09
C GLY A 41 7.08 9.44 6.37
N GLY A 42 6.00 8.80 6.84
CA GLY A 42 4.66 9.00 6.31
C GLY A 42 4.12 10.41 6.57
N TRP A 43 4.41 10.99 7.73
CA TRP A 43 4.09 12.38 8.05
C TRP A 43 4.88 13.37 7.18
N LEU A 44 6.19 13.16 7.02
CA LEU A 44 7.02 14.02 6.17
C LEU A 44 6.60 13.96 4.70
N ALA A 45 6.29 12.76 4.18
CA ALA A 45 5.77 12.60 2.83
C ALA A 45 4.41 13.31 2.65
N TYR A 46 3.55 13.29 3.66
CA TYR A 46 2.31 14.05 3.65
C TYR A 46 2.57 15.58 3.65
N SER A 47 3.46 16.07 4.51
CA SER A 47 3.83 17.49 4.52
C SER A 47 4.42 17.93 3.18
N LEU A 48 5.26 17.11 2.56
CA LEU A 48 5.82 17.35 1.22
C LEU A 48 4.71 17.43 0.16
N TYR A 49 3.71 16.55 0.23
CA TYR A 49 2.56 16.56 -0.68
C TYR A 49 1.76 17.86 -0.58
N GLU A 50 1.49 18.34 0.64
CA GLU A 50 0.77 19.61 0.85
C GLU A 50 1.60 20.82 0.40
N VAL A 51 2.91 20.82 0.64
CA VAL A 51 3.81 21.86 0.10
C VAL A 51 3.82 21.85 -1.43
N ALA A 52 3.89 20.69 -2.06
CA ALA A 52 3.86 20.56 -3.52
C ALA A 52 2.56 21.13 -4.12
N LYS A 53 1.41 20.89 -3.47
CA LYS A 53 0.13 21.51 -3.85
C LYS A 53 0.18 23.04 -3.76
N LEU A 54 0.67 23.58 -2.65
CA LEU A 54 0.77 25.03 -2.45
C LEU A 54 1.65 25.70 -3.52
N LEU A 55 2.72 25.02 -3.92
CA LEU A 55 3.63 25.45 -4.98
C LEU A 55 3.12 25.14 -6.40
N LYS A 56 1.91 24.56 -6.54
CA LYS A 56 1.29 24.16 -7.82
C LYS A 56 2.16 23.21 -8.65
N ARG A 57 2.93 22.35 -7.97
CA ARG A 57 3.76 21.30 -8.60
C ARG A 57 2.97 20.01 -8.73
N GLU A 58 1.97 20.05 -9.60
CA GLU A 58 1.07 18.92 -9.87
C GLU A 58 1.80 17.68 -10.40
N ASP A 59 2.93 17.90 -11.09
CA ASP A 59 3.80 16.87 -11.62
C ASP A 59 4.36 15.92 -10.55
N LEU A 60 4.54 16.41 -9.31
CA LEU A 60 5.11 15.62 -8.21
C LEU A 60 4.05 14.92 -7.35
N LEU A 61 2.78 15.32 -7.46
CA LEU A 61 1.74 14.90 -6.52
C LEU A 61 1.52 13.39 -6.54
N LYS A 62 1.50 12.78 -7.73
CA LYS A 62 1.34 11.32 -7.86
C LYS A 62 2.51 10.59 -7.21
N GLU A 63 3.74 11.00 -7.53
CA GLU A 63 4.96 10.35 -7.03
C GLU A 63 5.04 10.41 -5.49
N ILE A 64 4.76 11.57 -4.90
CA ILE A 64 4.77 11.73 -3.44
C ILE A 64 3.64 10.92 -2.79
N HIS A 65 2.46 10.87 -3.41
CA HIS A 65 1.34 10.07 -2.92
C HIS A 65 1.66 8.57 -2.91
N ASP A 66 2.24 8.08 -4.00
CA ASP A 66 2.65 6.69 -4.15
C ASP A 66 3.76 6.36 -3.15
N LEU A 67 4.78 7.21 -3.02
CA LEU A 67 5.84 7.08 -2.02
C LEU A 67 5.27 7.00 -0.59
N ARG A 68 4.33 7.88 -0.25
CA ARG A 68 3.68 7.86 1.07
C ARG A 68 2.96 6.53 1.33
N THR A 69 2.30 5.98 0.32
CA THR A 69 1.63 4.69 0.41
C THR A 69 2.65 3.56 0.60
N ARG A 70 3.73 3.57 -0.17
CA ARG A 70 4.83 2.61 -0.04
C ARG A 70 5.47 2.66 1.35
N ILE A 71 5.75 3.86 1.89
CA ILE A 71 6.27 4.04 3.25
C ILE A 71 5.29 3.46 4.27
N LYS A 72 4.00 3.80 4.17
CA LYS A 72 2.99 3.36 5.16
C LYS A 72 2.89 1.84 5.26
N TYR A 73 2.92 1.14 4.12
CA TYR A 73 2.66 -0.29 4.09
C TYR A 73 3.90 -1.17 3.88
N GLY A 74 5.04 -0.57 3.54
CA GLY A 74 6.28 -1.29 3.24
C GLY A 74 6.18 -2.10 1.98
N VAL A 75 5.70 -1.49 0.90
CA VAL A 75 5.45 -2.21 -0.35
C VAL A 75 6.12 -1.53 -1.54
N LYS A 76 6.39 -2.33 -2.56
CA LYS A 76 6.78 -1.84 -3.87
C LYS A 76 5.59 -1.20 -4.59
N GLU A 77 5.90 -0.45 -5.64
CA GLU A 77 4.91 0.35 -6.37
C GLU A 77 3.79 -0.51 -6.97
N GLU A 78 4.11 -1.71 -7.45
CA GLU A 78 3.13 -2.60 -8.08
C GLU A 78 2.03 -3.10 -7.13
N LEU A 79 2.24 -3.00 -5.82
CA LEU A 79 1.27 -3.43 -4.80
C LEU A 79 0.34 -2.31 -4.33
N ILE A 80 0.60 -1.05 -4.71
CA ILE A 80 -0.20 0.13 -4.32
C ILE A 80 -1.71 -0.10 -4.58
N PRO A 81 -2.15 -0.64 -5.74
CA PRO A 81 -3.58 -0.84 -6.01
C PRO A 81 -4.27 -1.83 -5.07
N ILE A 82 -3.51 -2.75 -4.47
CA ILE A 82 -4.02 -3.86 -3.66
C ILE A 82 -3.96 -3.52 -2.17
N VAL A 83 -2.88 -2.85 -1.74
CA VAL A 83 -2.62 -2.58 -0.32
C VAL A 83 -3.56 -1.52 0.28
N ALA A 84 -4.26 -0.76 -0.56
CA ALA A 84 -5.31 0.16 -0.14
C ALA A 84 -6.53 -0.57 0.47
N LEU A 85 -6.65 -1.89 0.29
CA LEU A 85 -7.76 -2.69 0.80
C LEU A 85 -7.58 -2.98 2.30
N GLU A 86 -8.68 -3.00 3.04
CA GLU A 86 -8.65 -3.14 4.49
C GLU A 86 -8.23 -4.56 4.87
N GLY A 87 -7.36 -4.68 5.88
CA GLY A 87 -6.84 -5.98 6.31
C GLY A 87 -5.83 -6.60 5.33
N ILE A 88 -5.39 -5.86 4.31
CA ILE A 88 -4.31 -6.26 3.41
C ILE A 88 -3.05 -5.47 3.77
N GLY A 89 -2.11 -6.13 4.45
CA GLY A 89 -0.75 -5.61 4.64
C GLY A 89 0.23 -6.19 3.62
N ARG A 90 1.51 -5.82 3.71
CA ARG A 90 2.62 -6.26 2.84
C ARG A 90 2.57 -7.73 2.41
N VAL A 91 2.52 -8.64 3.39
CA VAL A 91 2.57 -10.09 3.14
C VAL A 91 1.36 -10.58 2.33
N ARG A 92 0.16 -10.08 2.63
CA ARG A 92 -1.07 -10.48 1.90
C ARG A 92 -1.14 -9.82 0.53
N ALA A 93 -0.69 -8.57 0.41
CA ALA A 93 -0.61 -7.86 -0.87
C ALA A 93 0.33 -8.60 -1.83
N ARG A 94 1.51 -9.02 -1.36
CA ARG A 94 2.45 -9.80 -2.16
C ARG A 94 1.87 -11.16 -2.56
N ALA A 95 1.24 -11.89 -1.63
CA ALA A 95 0.59 -13.16 -1.96
C ALA A 95 -0.54 -13.04 -3.00
N LEU A 96 -1.32 -11.95 -2.97
CA LEU A 96 -2.33 -11.65 -4.00
C LEU A 96 -1.67 -11.39 -5.35
N TYR A 97 -0.62 -10.57 -5.37
CA TYR A 97 0.10 -10.22 -6.57
C TYR A 97 0.75 -11.43 -7.24
N ASP A 98 1.41 -12.28 -6.45
CA ASP A 98 2.05 -13.52 -6.92
C ASP A 98 1.03 -14.52 -7.48
N ALA A 99 -0.22 -14.46 -7.00
CA ALA A 99 -1.34 -15.23 -7.54
C ALA A 99 -1.96 -14.61 -8.81
N GLY A 100 -1.37 -13.54 -9.36
CA GLY A 100 -1.83 -12.83 -10.56
C GLY A 100 -2.96 -11.82 -10.32
N LEU A 101 -3.31 -11.55 -9.05
CA LEU A 101 -4.37 -10.62 -8.68
C LEU A 101 -3.79 -9.22 -8.46
N THR A 102 -3.41 -8.58 -9.55
CA THR A 102 -2.69 -7.30 -9.55
C THR A 102 -3.56 -6.07 -9.25
N ASP A 103 -4.88 -6.20 -9.35
CA ASP A 103 -5.80 -5.07 -9.19
C ASP A 103 -7.12 -5.46 -8.52
N PRO A 104 -7.81 -4.50 -7.89
CA PRO A 104 -9.11 -4.70 -7.24
C PRO A 104 -10.17 -5.39 -8.11
N ARG A 105 -10.18 -5.15 -9.43
CA ARG A 105 -11.19 -5.71 -10.34
C ARG A 105 -10.94 -7.20 -10.59
N LYS A 106 -9.69 -7.60 -10.79
CA LYS A 106 -9.30 -9.02 -10.87
C LYS A 106 -9.68 -9.78 -9.60
N ILE A 107 -9.47 -9.19 -8.42
CA ILE A 107 -9.86 -9.80 -7.14
C ILE A 107 -11.38 -10.04 -7.09
N LEU A 108 -12.17 -9.09 -7.58
CA LEU A 108 -13.64 -9.19 -7.58
C LEU A 108 -14.16 -10.32 -8.49
N GLN A 109 -13.51 -10.53 -9.64
CA GLN A 109 -13.88 -11.55 -10.63
C GLN A 109 -13.57 -12.98 -10.17
N VAL A 110 -12.56 -13.16 -9.34
CA VAL A 110 -12.14 -14.48 -8.85
C VAL A 110 -13.14 -15.01 -7.82
N SER A 111 -13.42 -16.32 -7.80
CA SER A 111 -14.34 -16.93 -6.82
C SER A 111 -13.79 -16.87 -5.39
N ASN A 112 -14.68 -16.88 -4.37
CA ASN A 112 -14.23 -16.85 -2.97
C ASN A 112 -13.33 -18.04 -2.64
N SER A 113 -13.64 -19.22 -3.19
CA SER A 113 -12.89 -20.46 -2.98
C SER A 113 -11.44 -20.36 -3.49
N LYS A 114 -11.25 -19.73 -4.66
CA LYS A 114 -9.91 -19.47 -5.22
C LYS A 114 -9.16 -18.43 -4.39
N LEU A 115 -9.85 -17.38 -3.95
CA LEU A 115 -9.25 -16.33 -3.11
C LEU A 115 -8.81 -16.87 -1.75
N SER A 116 -9.61 -17.76 -1.14
CA SER A 116 -9.28 -18.41 0.13
C SER A 116 -8.20 -19.50 0.03
N ALA A 117 -7.89 -19.95 -1.19
CA ALA A 117 -6.83 -20.92 -1.43
C ALA A 117 -5.44 -20.26 -1.52
N ILE A 118 -5.38 -18.93 -1.65
CA ILE A 118 -4.12 -18.19 -1.69
C ILE A 118 -3.48 -18.22 -0.30
N SER A 119 -2.17 -18.48 -0.28
CA SER A 119 -1.38 -18.49 0.96
C SER A 119 -1.60 -17.20 1.75
N LYS A 120 -1.82 -17.33 3.07
CA LYS A 120 -2.09 -16.22 4.02
C LYS A 120 -3.43 -15.49 3.84
N ILE A 121 -4.27 -15.90 2.89
CA ILE A 121 -5.62 -15.37 2.69
C ILE A 121 -6.64 -16.44 3.10
N GLY A 122 -7.04 -16.40 4.36
CA GLY A 122 -8.07 -17.31 4.87
C GLY A 122 -9.48 -16.95 4.35
N PRO A 123 -10.47 -17.83 4.56
CA PRO A 123 -11.85 -17.64 4.10
C PRO A 123 -12.50 -16.36 4.63
N THR A 124 -12.22 -15.98 5.89
CA THR A 124 -12.72 -14.74 6.49
C THR A 124 -12.17 -13.50 5.80
N VAL A 125 -10.87 -13.50 5.47
CA VAL A 125 -10.24 -12.36 4.78
C VAL A 125 -10.75 -12.26 3.35
N ALA A 126 -10.87 -13.39 2.65
CA ALA A 126 -11.44 -13.45 1.32
C ALA A 126 -12.87 -12.90 1.26
N ALA A 127 -13.73 -13.27 2.22
CA ALA A 127 -15.10 -12.78 2.32
C ALA A 127 -15.15 -11.26 2.55
N LYS A 128 -14.38 -10.76 3.53
CA LYS A 128 -14.30 -9.32 3.84
C LYS A 128 -13.78 -8.50 2.65
N LEU A 129 -12.73 -9.00 1.99
CA LEU A 129 -12.14 -8.33 0.83
C LEU A 129 -13.16 -8.15 -0.30
N LYS A 130 -13.92 -9.20 -0.60
CA LYS A 130 -14.98 -9.16 -1.61
C LYS A 130 -16.12 -8.22 -1.23
N GLU A 131 -16.53 -8.23 0.03
CA GLU A 131 -17.59 -7.33 0.51
C GLU A 131 -17.15 -5.87 0.36
N GLN A 132 -15.93 -5.54 0.79
CA GLN A 132 -15.36 -4.21 0.65
C GLN A 132 -15.31 -3.77 -0.81
N LEU A 133 -14.81 -4.62 -1.71
CA LEU A 133 -14.72 -4.32 -3.14
C LEU A 133 -16.09 -4.07 -3.77
N LYS A 134 -17.12 -4.84 -3.39
CA LYS A 134 -18.49 -4.63 -3.86
C LYS A 134 -19.03 -3.27 -3.42
N LYS A 135 -18.81 -2.87 -2.16
CA LYS A 135 -19.23 -1.55 -1.64
C LYS A 135 -18.57 -0.42 -2.43
N ILE A 136 -17.26 -0.52 -2.67
CA ILE A 136 -16.51 0.48 -3.45
C ILE A 136 -17.08 0.63 -4.88
N GLU A 137 -17.38 -0.48 -5.56
CA GLU A 137 -17.95 -0.44 -6.92
C GLU A 137 -19.38 0.10 -6.95
N GLN A 138 -20.19 -0.20 -5.93
CA GLN A 138 -21.53 0.39 -5.78
C GLN A 138 -21.48 1.90 -5.58
N GLU A 139 -20.58 2.39 -4.71
CA GLU A 139 -20.39 3.82 -4.47
C GLU A 139 -19.89 4.56 -5.71
N LYS A 140 -18.97 3.97 -6.49
CA LYS A 140 -18.52 4.55 -7.76
C LYS A 140 -19.66 4.66 -8.76
N SER A 141 -20.47 3.62 -8.88
CA SER A 141 -21.64 3.61 -9.76
C SER A 141 -22.67 4.66 -9.36
N PHE A 142 -22.84 4.91 -8.05
CA PHE A 142 -23.75 5.92 -7.53
C PHE A 142 -23.24 7.35 -7.80
N ARG A 143 -21.96 7.62 -7.57
CA ARG A 143 -21.35 8.94 -7.86
C ARG A 143 -21.41 9.28 -9.35
N HIS A 144 -21.13 8.30 -10.21
CA HIS A 144 -21.17 8.51 -11.66
C HIS A 144 -22.57 8.86 -12.17
N LYS A 145 -23.64 8.25 -11.62
CA LYS A 145 -25.02 8.64 -11.96
C LYS A 145 -25.35 10.07 -11.54
N ASN A 146 -24.96 10.46 -10.33
CA ASN A 146 -25.24 11.81 -9.81
C ASN A 146 -24.48 12.94 -10.52
N GLU A 147 -23.36 12.63 -11.19
CA GLU A 147 -22.61 13.58 -12.03
C GLU A 147 -23.20 13.72 -13.43
N ILE A 148 -23.88 12.68 -13.94
CA ILE A 148 -24.56 12.71 -15.25
C ILE A 148 -25.94 13.39 -15.15
N ASP A 149 -26.58 13.28 -13.99
CA ASP A 149 -27.89 13.90 -13.73
C ASP A 149 -27.81 15.39 -13.29
N ARG A 150 -26.62 16.02 -13.38
CA ARG A 150 -26.36 17.44 -13.11
C ARG A 150 -25.90 18.18 -14.37
#